data_AF-A0AA43F001-F1
#
_entry.id   AF-A0AA43F001-F1
#
_cell.length_a   1.000
_cell.length_b   1.000
_cell.length_c   1.000
_cell.angle_alpha   90.00
_cell.angle_beta   90.00
_cell.angle_gamma   90.00
#
_symmetry.space_group_name_H-M   'P 1'
#
loop_
_entity.id
_entity.type
_entity.pdbx_description
1 polymer ?
#
loop_
_entity_poly.entity_id
_entity_poly.type
_entity_poly.pdbx_seq_one_letter_code
_entity_poly.pdbx_strand_id
1 'polypeptide(L)'
;MHPSFMPIILAHTLAAFAAIALGAAMFLARKGTFLHRVAGRAWAALMLGVAVTSFWIKSSGSFSWIHILSVTVIVLLGVLIYFAVARQVGAHRRLAIGLYAGALGITGMFTLLPYRLLGRMVWAPLGLL
;
A
#
# COMPACT_ATOMS: atom_id res chain seq x y z
N MET A 1 -15.78 -16.19 -9.39
CA MET A 1 -15.69 -14.97 -8.56
C MET A 1 -17.03 -14.25 -8.64
N HIS A 2 -17.62 -13.83 -7.52
CA HIS A 2 -18.86 -13.04 -7.58
C HIS A 2 -18.58 -11.69 -8.28
N PRO A 3 -19.44 -11.19 -9.19
CA PRO A 3 -19.15 -10.02 -10.02
C PRO A 3 -18.76 -8.75 -9.24
N SER A 4 -19.29 -8.59 -8.02
CA SER A 4 -19.01 -7.46 -7.13
C SER A 4 -17.58 -7.40 -6.58
N PHE A 5 -16.81 -8.48 -6.65
CA PHE A 5 -15.42 -8.48 -6.16
C PHE A 5 -14.43 -7.87 -7.16
N MET A 6 -14.73 -7.89 -8.47
CA MET A 6 -13.82 -7.38 -9.48
C MET A 6 -13.60 -5.86 -9.40
N PRO A 7 -14.63 -5.02 -9.19
CA PRO A 7 -14.42 -3.58 -9.01
C PRO A 7 -13.55 -3.23 -7.80
N ILE A 8 -13.72 -3.93 -6.68
CA ILE A 8 -12.94 -3.69 -5.46
C ILE A 8 -11.48 -4.08 -5.66
N ILE A 9 -11.22 -5.25 -6.26
CA ILE A 9 -9.86 -5.69 -6.58
C ILE A 9 -9.19 -4.68 -7.52
N LEU A 10 -9.89 -4.23 -8.57
CA LEU A 10 -9.34 -3.25 -9.50
C LEU A 10 -9.04 -1.91 -8.80
N ALA A 11 -9.97 -1.39 -8.00
CA ALA A 11 -9.77 -0.15 -7.25
C ALA A 11 -8.58 -0.26 -6.29
N HIS A 12 -8.48 -1.37 -5.55
CA HIS A 12 -7.36 -1.65 -4.66
C HIS A 12 -6.02 -1.68 -5.42
N THR A 13 -5.96 -2.44 -6.51
CA THR A 13 -4.75 -2.60 -7.32
C THR A 13 -4.31 -1.28 -7.96
N LEU A 14 -5.24 -0.49 -8.52
CA LEU A 14 -4.93 0.82 -9.09
C LEU A 14 -4.44 1.80 -8.02
N ALA A 15 -5.10 1.84 -6.86
CA ALA A 15 -4.66 2.67 -5.74
C ALA A 15 -3.27 2.28 -5.23
N ALA A 16 -2.97 0.98 -5.18
CA ALA A 16 -1.65 0.47 -4.79
C ALA A 16 -0.56 0.89 -5.77
N PHE A 17 -0.77 0.74 -7.08
CA PHE A 17 0.18 1.21 -8.09
C PHE A 17 0.38 2.73 -8.05
N ALA A 18 -0.71 3.49 -7.90
CA ALA A 18 -0.62 4.94 -7.75
C ALA A 18 0.16 5.34 -6.49
N ALA A 19 -0.04 4.65 -5.36
CA ALA A 19 0.69 4.89 -4.12
C ALA A 19 2.20 4.57 -4.27
N ILE A 20 2.54 3.48 -4.96
CA ILE A 20 3.93 3.11 -5.24
C ILE A 20 4.61 4.17 -6.11
N ALA A 21 3.97 4.58 -7.21
CA ALA A 21 4.50 5.57 -8.14
C ALA A 21 4.67 6.94 -7.47
N LEU A 22 3.64 7.41 -6.75
CA LEU A 22 3.69 8.68 -6.04
C LEU A 22 4.74 8.67 -4.92
N GLY A 23 4.84 7.58 -4.17
CA GLY A 23 5.85 7.42 -3.13
C GLY A 23 7.28 7.46 -3.69
N ALA A 24 7.54 6.79 -4.83
CA ALA A 24 8.82 6.87 -5.53
C ALA A 24 9.14 8.31 -5.94
N ALA A 25 8.19 9.00 -6.57
CA ALA A 25 8.36 10.39 -6.99
C ALA A 25 8.64 11.32 -5.79
N MET A 26 7.99 11.09 -4.65
CA MET A 26 8.22 11.86 -3.43
C MET A 26 9.64 11.70 -2.85
N PHE A 27 10.28 10.53 -3.03
CA PHE A 27 11.67 10.34 -2.60
C PHE A 27 12.66 11.12 -3.46
N LEU A 28 12.35 11.35 -4.72
CA LEU A 28 13.16 12.18 -5.63
C LEU A 28 12.90 13.68 -5.43
N ALA A 29 11.67 14.05 -5.06
CA ALA A 29 11.27 15.45 -4.88
C ALA A 29 11.94 16.15 -3.69
N ARG A 30 11.96 17.50 -3.73
CA ARG A 30 12.37 18.35 -2.60
C ARG A 30 11.37 18.24 -1.46
N LYS A 31 11.86 17.91 -0.26
CA LYS A 31 11.07 17.72 0.96
C LYS A 31 10.75 19.06 1.62
N GLY A 32 9.66 19.10 2.40
CA GLY A 32 9.24 20.30 3.15
C GLY A 32 8.54 21.39 2.32
N THR A 33 8.35 21.17 1.02
CA THR A 33 7.64 22.11 0.13
C THR A 33 6.12 21.97 0.26
N PHE A 34 5.36 22.94 -0.26
CA PHE A 34 3.91 22.79 -0.42
C PHE A 34 3.57 21.54 -1.24
N LEU A 35 4.26 21.32 -2.36
CA LEU A 35 4.07 20.14 -3.20
C LEU A 35 4.31 18.83 -2.45
N HIS A 36 5.37 18.75 -1.64
CA HIS A 36 5.62 17.57 -0.81
C HIS A 36 4.48 17.29 0.17
N ARG A 37 3.90 18.33 0.78
CA ARG A 37 2.77 18.19 1.72
C ARG A 37 1.50 17.72 1.02
N VAL A 38 1.18 18.27 -0.15
CA VAL A 38 0.02 17.84 -0.94
C VAL A 38 0.20 16.39 -1.43
N ALA A 39 1.37 16.07 -1.99
CA ALA A 39 1.71 14.73 -2.43
C ALA A 39 1.67 13.72 -1.27
N GLY A 40 2.18 14.09 -0.09
CA GLY A 40 2.14 13.23 1.10
C GLY A 40 0.73 12.96 1.60
N ARG A 41 -0.18 13.94 1.54
CA ARG A 41 -1.60 13.73 1.86
C ARG A 41 -2.27 12.80 0.85
N ALA A 42 -2.03 13.01 -0.44
CA ALA A 42 -2.56 12.15 -1.49
C ALA A 42 -2.04 10.71 -1.35
N TRP A 43 -0.74 10.54 -1.09
CA TRP A 43 -0.12 9.23 -0.83
C TRP A 43 -0.75 8.55 0.39
N ALA A 44 -0.93 9.26 1.51
CA ALA A 44 -1.58 8.70 2.70
C ALA A 44 -3.04 8.29 2.43
N ALA A 45 -3.78 9.08 1.65
CA ALA A 45 -5.15 8.74 1.25
C ALA A 45 -5.20 7.48 0.37
N LEU A 46 -4.27 7.35 -0.59
CA LEU A 46 -4.15 6.14 -1.41
C LEU A 46 -3.81 4.91 -0.56
N MET A 47 -2.83 5.02 0.34
CA MET A 47 -2.46 3.94 1.26
C MET A 47 -3.61 3.53 2.18
N LEU A 48 -4.39 4.50 2.66
CA LEU A 48 -5.60 4.22 3.44
C LEU A 48 -6.64 3.49 2.60
N GLY A 49 -6.88 3.94 1.36
CA GLY A 49 -7.79 3.28 0.42
C GLY A 49 -7.38 1.83 0.14
N VAL A 50 -6.09 1.57 -0.08
CA VAL A 50 -5.53 0.22 -0.23
C VAL A 50 -5.80 -0.62 1.02
N ALA A 51 -5.46 -0.11 2.21
CA ALA A 51 -5.66 -0.86 3.45
C ALA A 51 -7.14 -1.15 3.73
N VAL A 52 -8.05 -0.19 3.52
CA VAL A 52 -9.49 -0.37 3.74
C VAL A 52 -10.10 -1.35 2.73
N THR A 53 -9.80 -1.20 1.44
CA THR A 53 -10.36 -2.10 0.41
C THR A 53 -9.87 -3.54 0.56
N SER A 54 -8.69 -3.76 1.16
CA SER A 54 -8.15 -5.11 1.39
C SER A 54 -9.05 -5.98 2.28
N PHE A 55 -9.87 -5.40 3.18
CA PHE A 55 -10.78 -6.18 4.03
C PHE A 55 -11.88 -6.90 3.24
N TRP A 56 -12.12 -6.50 1.99
CA TRP A 56 -13.03 -7.20 1.07
C TRP A 56 -12.31 -8.17 0.13
N ILE A 57 -10.98 -8.24 0.15
CA ILE A 57 -10.16 -9.11 -0.71
C ILE A 57 -9.66 -10.31 0.11
N LYS A 58 -10.40 -11.42 0.05
CA LYS A 58 -10.17 -12.62 0.86
C LYS A 58 -9.85 -13.84 -0.01
N SER A 59 -8.81 -14.60 0.32
CA SER A 59 -8.41 -15.79 -0.46
C SER A 59 -9.32 -17.00 -0.28
N SER A 60 -9.90 -17.19 0.91
CA SER A 60 -10.73 -18.34 1.29
C SER A 60 -12.16 -17.94 1.70
N GLY A 61 -12.58 -16.71 1.38
CA GLY A 61 -13.84 -16.13 1.86
C GLY A 61 -13.82 -15.62 3.31
N SER A 62 -12.78 -15.93 4.09
CA SER A 62 -12.57 -15.48 5.47
C SER A 62 -11.39 -14.50 5.61
N PHE A 63 -11.33 -13.78 6.73
CA PHE A 63 -10.17 -12.96 7.07
C PHE A 63 -8.98 -13.87 7.37
N SER A 64 -7.88 -13.68 6.64
CA SER A 64 -6.59 -14.32 6.94
C SER A 64 -5.69 -13.38 7.73
N TRP A 65 -4.65 -13.94 8.36
CA TRP A 65 -3.63 -13.20 9.12
C TRP A 65 -3.00 -12.02 8.36
N ILE A 66 -2.95 -12.07 7.02
CA ILE A 66 -2.47 -10.95 6.18
C ILE A 66 -3.25 -9.64 6.39
N HIS A 67 -4.50 -9.69 6.84
CA HIS A 67 -5.30 -8.49 7.11
C HIS A 67 -4.79 -7.71 8.33
N ILE A 68 -3.96 -8.34 9.17
CA ILE A 68 -3.22 -7.65 10.22
C ILE A 68 -2.34 -6.57 9.59
N LEU A 69 -1.72 -6.81 8.43
CA LEU A 69 -0.94 -5.81 7.72
C LEU A 69 -1.78 -4.56 7.40
N SER A 70 -3.03 -4.74 7.02
CA SER A 70 -3.94 -3.62 6.72
C SER A 70 -4.24 -2.78 7.96
N VAL A 71 -4.53 -3.43 9.09
CA VAL A 71 -4.71 -2.74 10.38
C VAL A 71 -3.43 -2.01 10.78
N THR A 72 -2.28 -2.68 10.66
CA THR A 72 -0.97 -2.08 10.95
C THR A 72 -0.73 -0.83 10.09
N VAL A 73 -0.99 -0.90 8.78
CA VAL A 73 -0.83 0.26 7.88
C VAL A 73 -1.74 1.42 8.32
N ILE A 74 -3.01 1.16 8.65
CA ILE A 74 -3.95 2.21 9.11
C ILE A 74 -3.41 2.90 10.37
N VAL A 75 -2.97 2.12 11.36
CA VAL A 75 -2.39 2.66 12.61
C VAL A 75 -1.13 3.48 12.31
N LEU A 76 -0.21 2.94 11.50
CA LEU A 76 1.04 3.60 11.17
C LEU A 76 0.82 4.87 10.32
N LEU A 77 -0.24 4.96 9.51
CA LEU A 77 -0.61 6.21 8.84
C LEU A 77 -1.01 7.28 9.85
N GLY A 78 -1.77 6.92 10.90
CA GLY A 78 -2.09 7.81 12.01
C GLY A 78 -0.82 8.32 12.70
N VAL A 79 0.11 7.41 13.00
CA VAL A 79 1.42 7.76 13.59
C VAL A 79 2.27 8.64 12.65
N LEU A 80 2.25 8.35 11.36
CA LEU A 80 2.97 9.13 10.34
C LEU A 80 2.49 10.58 10.29
N ILE A 81 1.16 10.77 10.33
CA ILE A 81 0.52 12.09 10.36
C ILE A 81 0.84 12.78 11.68
N TYR A 82 0.76 12.07 12.81
CA TYR A 82 1.14 12.60 14.12
C TYR A 82 2.56 13.16 14.12
N PHE A 83 3.56 12.40 13.64
CA PHE A 83 4.94 12.88 13.55
C PHE A 83 5.10 14.08 12.61
N ALA A 84 4.31 14.17 11.54
CA ALA A 84 4.30 15.35 10.67
C ALA A 84 3.78 16.60 11.40
N VAL A 85 2.66 16.47 12.13
CA VAL A 85 2.04 17.57 12.88
C VAL A 85 2.90 18.00 14.07
N ALA A 86 3.46 17.04 14.81
CA ALA A 86 4.38 17.27 15.93
C ALA A 86 5.77 17.77 15.49
N ARG A 87 5.97 18.01 14.18
CA ARG A 87 7.25 18.45 13.59
C ARG A 87 8.44 17.53 13.90
N GLN A 88 8.18 16.26 14.18
CA GLN A 88 9.20 15.23 14.38
C GLN A 88 9.65 14.66 13.03
N VAL A 89 10.32 15.49 12.23
CA VAL A 89 10.67 15.20 10.82
C VAL A 89 11.52 13.93 10.69
N GLY A 90 12.44 13.68 11.63
CA GLY A 90 13.25 12.46 11.63
C GLY A 90 12.42 11.19 11.78
N ALA A 91 11.46 11.18 12.71
CA ALA A 91 10.55 10.06 12.94
C ALA A 91 9.57 9.88 11.77
N HIS A 92 8.99 10.98 11.28
CA HIS A 92 8.14 10.99 10.08
C HIS A 92 8.86 10.37 8.88
N ARG A 93 10.11 10.78 8.61
CA ARG A 93 10.91 10.26 7.50
C ARG A 93 11.19 8.76 7.64
N ARG A 94 11.61 8.31 8.82
CA ARG A 94 11.90 6.88 9.07
C ARG A 94 10.64 6.03 8.86
N LEU A 95 9.51 6.47 9.39
CA LEU A 95 8.25 5.77 9.23
C LEU A 95 7.73 5.78 7.78
N ALA A 96 7.85 6.90 7.06
CA ALA A 96 7.48 6.97 5.65
C ALA A 96 8.30 5.99 4.79
N ILE A 97 9.62 5.93 5.01
CA ILE A 97 10.50 4.97 4.34
C ILE A 97 10.11 3.54 4.71
N GLY A 98 9.88 3.27 6.00
CA GLY A 98 9.49 1.94 6.47
C GLY A 98 8.16 1.46 5.87
N LEU A 99 7.14 2.32 5.83
CA LEU A 99 5.85 2.00 5.20
C LEU A 99 6.00 1.71 3.70
N TYR A 100 6.79 2.51 2.98
CA TYR A 100 7.01 2.31 1.56
C TYR A 100 7.80 1.03 1.27
N ALA A 101 8.90 0.80 2.00
CA ALA A 101 9.70 -0.41 1.86
C ALA A 101 8.91 -1.67 2.25
N GLY A 102 8.11 -1.60 3.33
CA GLY A 102 7.22 -2.69 3.74
C GLY A 102 6.15 -3.00 2.70
N ALA A 103 5.58 -1.98 2.04
CA ALA A 103 4.63 -2.17 0.96
C ALA A 103 5.27 -2.90 -0.25
N LEU A 104 6.50 -2.54 -0.63
CA LEU A 104 7.20 -3.20 -1.74
C LEU A 104 7.70 -4.60 -1.37
N GLY A 105 8.30 -4.76 -0.19
CA GLY A 105 8.90 -6.02 0.25
C GLY A 105 7.85 -7.01 0.75
N ILE A 106 7.19 -6.69 1.86
CA ILE A 106 6.29 -7.62 2.56
C ILE A 106 4.98 -7.79 1.79
N THR A 107 4.27 -6.68 1.54
CA THR A 107 2.97 -6.73 0.85
C THR A 107 3.13 -7.15 -0.61
N GLY A 108 4.17 -6.66 -1.30
CA GLY A 108 4.52 -7.08 -2.65
C GLY A 108 4.79 -8.58 -2.75
N MET A 109 5.60 -9.13 -1.84
CA MET A 109 5.87 -10.57 -1.77
C MET A 109 4.58 -11.38 -1.62
N PHE A 110 3.70 -11.03 -0.68
CA PHE A 110 2.44 -11.75 -0.50
C PHE A 110 1.49 -11.62 -1.70
N THR A 111 1.46 -10.45 -2.33
CA THR A 111 0.65 -10.19 -3.53
C THR A 111 1.11 -11.06 -4.70
N LEU A 112 2.43 -11.26 -4.82
CA LEU A 112 3.06 -12.01 -5.90
C LEU A 112 3.20 -13.51 -5.59
N LEU A 113 2.63 -14.06 -4.53
CA LEU A 113 2.67 -15.51 -4.35
C LEU A 113 1.98 -16.24 -5.53
N PRO A 114 2.52 -17.37 -6.01
CA PRO A 114 2.10 -18.00 -7.27
C PRO A 114 0.64 -18.46 -7.29
N TYR A 115 0.03 -18.67 -6.14
CA TYR A 115 -1.38 -19.02 -6.01
C TYR A 115 -2.32 -17.80 -5.97
N ARG A 116 -1.81 -16.57 -5.87
CA ARG A 116 -2.58 -15.31 -5.88
C ARG A 116 -2.80 -14.83 -7.31
N LEU A 117 -3.85 -14.03 -7.53
CA LEU A 117 -4.23 -13.53 -8.85
C LEU A 117 -3.08 -12.82 -9.59
N LEU A 118 -2.48 -11.81 -8.95
CA LEU A 118 -1.39 -11.04 -9.57
C LEU A 118 -0.13 -11.89 -9.76
N GLY A 119 0.20 -12.75 -8.79
CA GLY A 119 1.28 -13.72 -8.92
C GLY A 119 1.08 -14.63 -10.14
N ARG A 120 -0.10 -15.23 -10.31
CA ARG A 120 -0.40 -16.05 -11.51
C ARG A 120 -0.18 -15.28 -12.81
N MET A 121 -0.63 -14.03 -12.87
CA MET A 121 -0.47 -13.17 -14.04
C MET A 121 1.00 -12.85 -14.35
N VAL A 122 1.85 -12.74 -13.33
CA VAL A 122 3.29 -12.44 -13.48
C VAL A 122 4.10 -13.70 -13.81
N TRP A 123 3.86 -14.82 -13.11
CA TRP A 123 4.70 -16.01 -13.21
C TRP A 123 4.30 -16.96 -14.33
N ALA A 124 3.02 -17.03 -14.72
CA ALA A 124 2.57 -17.93 -15.80
C ALA A 124 3.28 -17.63 -17.14
N PRO A 125 3.38 -16.35 -17.58
CA PRO A 125 4.10 -16.02 -18.82
C PRO A 125 5.61 -16.28 -18.74
N LEU A 126 6.17 -16.39 -17.53
CA LEU A 126 7.58 -16.66 -17.30
C LEU A 126 7.91 -18.16 -17.22
N GLY A 127 6.90 -19.04 -17.32
CA GLY A 127 7.10 -20.49 -17.21
C GLY A 127 7.45 -20.98 -15.80
N LEU A 128 7.08 -20.22 -14.77
CA LEU A 128 7.43 -20.47 -13.36
C LEU A 128 6.26 -21.05 -12.53
N LEU A 129 5.21 -21.57 -13.18
CA LEU A 129 4.02 -22.18 -12.58
C LEU A 129 3.75 -23.58 -13.11
#